data_AF-A0A662X321-F1
#
_entry.id   AF-A0A662X321-F1
#
_cell.length_a   1.000
_cell.length_b   1.000
_cell.length_c   1.000
_cell.angle_alpha   90.00
_cell.angle_beta   90.00
_cell.angle_gamma   90.00
#
_symmetry.space_group_name_H-M   'P 1'
#
loop_
_entity.id
_entity.type
_entity.pdbx_description
1 polymer ?
#
loop_
_entity_poly.entity_id
_entity_poly.type
_entity_poly.pdbx_seq_one_letter_code
_entity_poly.pdbx_strand_id
1 'polypeptide(L)'
;MGEASDGERDAPVLPRRVRRADVVAREELNKVTDFTVVKTTLNQFCKRKARALPWDEVLADMNKGVLEAYLLANVHVLRLCKADLPIPPLNTTFFNQCLSLVMEMSGARGPKNDELLLSRDEYNSFRDPTAPRASRQFIHRGWVHNAADQMATMAQNAVSLNFYRRFHKFLKRKYGVDGRDAYSLLEHILANAYDGHDAVVLEWRAQIPRTATGAPKMTAHMLVPLTYHFLQAIEERNRISQGDPEFRQVKSFTVLPTKRGFECSHMKMCKLGLRALLQRTGIRVPPEGPKWNAVERTYWRRLFNIKKFETANRKFAGQIVTDGKAVSIVMRKPKRKPDIEQMRVFSASEFDVMWGLDPGRRDLFVATNQLGETVSCSTKEFYEETRYAKAKEKVKGWQDRSPRVLEAIRNMPTKKSASLETLGY
;
A
#
# COMPACT_ATOMS: atom_id res chain seq x y z
N MET A 1 -58.28 30.27 -1.84
CA MET A 1 -58.11 28.90 -2.38
C MET A 1 -57.33 29.00 -3.66
N GLY A 2 -56.20 28.30 -3.73
CA GLY A 2 -55.24 28.37 -4.84
C GLY A 2 -53.99 27.62 -4.40
N GLU A 3 -54.14 26.30 -4.28
CA GLU A 3 -53.08 25.37 -3.88
C GLU A 3 -51.92 25.41 -4.88
N ALA A 4 -50.71 25.49 -4.34
CA ALA A 4 -49.47 25.37 -5.08
C ALA A 4 -49.33 23.92 -5.58
N SER A 5 -49.09 23.77 -6.88
CA SER A 5 -48.71 22.48 -7.47
C SER A 5 -47.25 22.20 -7.14
N ASP A 6 -47.02 21.09 -6.45
CA ASP A 6 -45.70 20.52 -6.20
C ASP A 6 -45.10 20.02 -7.51
N GLY A 7 -44.15 20.79 -8.04
CA GLY A 7 -43.25 20.35 -9.10
C GLY A 7 -42.26 19.35 -8.54
N GLU A 8 -42.58 18.06 -8.67
CA GLU A 8 -41.71 16.93 -8.40
C GLU A 8 -40.46 17.04 -9.30
N ARG A 9 -39.35 17.53 -8.73
CA ARG A 9 -38.05 17.59 -9.42
C ARG A 9 -37.49 16.18 -9.50
N ASP A 10 -37.59 15.58 -10.69
CA ASP A 10 -36.95 14.31 -11.06
C ASP A 10 -35.50 14.25 -10.57
N ALA A 11 -35.25 13.37 -9.61
CA ALA A 11 -33.91 13.07 -9.14
C ALA A 11 -33.11 12.42 -10.29
N PRO A 12 -31.85 12.82 -10.53
CA PRO A 12 -31.06 12.27 -11.62
C PRO A 12 -30.87 10.76 -11.43
N VAL A 13 -31.48 9.97 -12.32
CA VAL A 13 -31.32 8.52 -12.38
C VAL A 13 -29.85 8.20 -12.61
N LEU A 14 -29.15 7.83 -11.53
CA LEU A 14 -27.77 7.37 -11.61
C LEU A 14 -27.72 6.13 -12.52
N PRO A 15 -26.80 6.07 -13.50
CA PRO A 15 -26.73 4.94 -14.42
C PRO A 15 -26.52 3.63 -13.64
N ARG A 16 -27.42 2.67 -13.89
CA ARG A 16 -27.41 1.34 -13.29
C ARG A 16 -26.02 0.74 -13.44
N ARG A 17 -25.30 0.50 -12.33
CA ARG A 17 -23.97 -0.13 -12.36
C ARG A 17 -24.10 -1.55 -12.92
N VAL A 18 -23.84 -1.70 -14.22
CA VAL A 18 -23.76 -3.02 -14.87
C VAL A 18 -22.56 -3.76 -14.28
N ARG A 19 -22.83 -4.80 -13.47
CA ARG A 19 -21.78 -5.72 -13.00
C ARG A 19 -21.20 -6.44 -14.21
N ARG A 20 -19.90 -6.24 -14.46
CA ARG A 20 -19.21 -6.92 -15.55
C ARG A 20 -19.18 -8.43 -15.32
N ALA A 21 -19.63 -9.20 -16.29
CA ALA A 21 -19.69 -10.66 -16.20
C ALA A 21 -18.33 -11.31 -15.88
N ASP A 22 -17.23 -10.75 -16.40
CA ASP A 22 -15.88 -11.25 -16.13
C ASP A 22 -15.43 -11.05 -14.67
N VAL A 23 -15.95 -10.02 -13.99
CA VAL A 23 -15.70 -9.79 -12.56
C VAL A 23 -16.47 -10.77 -11.71
N VAL A 24 -17.75 -10.99 -12.01
CA VAL A 24 -18.61 -11.95 -11.30
C VAL A 24 -18.03 -13.37 -11.42
N ALA A 25 -17.68 -13.82 -12.63
CA ALA A 25 -17.08 -15.13 -12.84
C ALA A 25 -15.76 -15.31 -12.05
N ARG A 26 -14.96 -14.25 -11.93
CA ARG A 26 -13.72 -14.26 -11.15
C ARG A 26 -13.99 -14.31 -9.64
N GLU A 27 -15.00 -13.60 -9.15
CA GLU A 27 -15.42 -13.64 -7.75
C GLU A 27 -15.88 -15.04 -7.36
N GLU A 28 -16.74 -15.67 -8.16
CA GLU A 28 -17.18 -17.05 -7.94
C GLU A 28 -16.01 -18.03 -7.97
N LEU A 29 -15.11 -17.93 -8.95
CA LEU A 29 -13.91 -18.77 -9.00
C LEU A 29 -13.02 -18.59 -7.77
N ASN A 30 -12.87 -17.35 -7.27
CA ASN A 30 -12.07 -17.06 -6.09
C ASN A 30 -12.67 -17.66 -4.81
N LYS A 31 -13.98 -17.92 -4.73
CA LYS A 31 -14.60 -18.56 -3.55
C LYS A 31 -14.03 -19.95 -3.30
N VAL A 32 -13.67 -20.68 -4.36
CA VAL A 32 -13.15 -22.06 -4.32
C VAL A 32 -11.65 -22.15 -4.61
N THR A 33 -10.95 -21.02 -4.70
CA THR A 33 -9.52 -20.96 -5.07
C THR A 33 -8.69 -20.31 -3.98
N ASP A 34 -7.57 -20.92 -3.64
CA ASP A 34 -6.49 -20.33 -2.85
C ASP A 34 -5.34 -19.84 -3.74
N PHE A 35 -4.52 -18.96 -3.19
CA PHE A 35 -3.33 -18.44 -3.87
C PHE A 35 -2.05 -18.88 -3.17
N THR A 36 -1.03 -19.13 -3.97
CA THR A 36 0.35 -19.32 -3.50
C THR A 36 1.28 -18.48 -4.37
N VAL A 37 2.43 -18.11 -3.83
CA VAL A 37 3.42 -17.32 -4.55
C VAL A 37 4.71 -18.12 -4.69
N VAL A 38 5.24 -18.17 -5.90
CA VAL A 38 6.57 -18.75 -6.18
C VAL A 38 7.53 -17.60 -6.49
N LYS A 39 8.64 -17.52 -5.76
CA LYS A 39 9.67 -16.48 -5.96
C LYS A 39 10.83 -17.04 -6.75
N THR A 40 11.33 -16.27 -7.72
CA THR A 40 12.53 -16.62 -8.52
C THR A 40 13.13 -15.33 -9.13
N THR A 41 14.12 -15.46 -10.01
CA THR A 41 14.64 -14.32 -10.78
C THR A 41 13.81 -14.11 -12.05
N LEU A 42 13.64 -12.85 -12.44
CA LEU A 42 12.95 -12.47 -13.67
C LEU A 42 13.62 -13.14 -14.88
N ASN A 43 14.95 -13.26 -14.88
CA ASN A 43 15.70 -13.93 -15.94
C ASN A 43 15.37 -15.43 -16.07
N GLN A 44 15.18 -16.15 -14.96
CA GLN A 44 14.76 -17.56 -15.00
C GLN A 44 13.31 -17.71 -15.45
N PHE A 45 12.44 -16.76 -15.10
CA PHE A 45 11.05 -16.76 -15.52
C PHE A 45 10.87 -16.37 -17.00
N CYS A 46 11.65 -15.41 -17.51
CA CYS A 46 11.57 -14.92 -18.88
C CYS A 46 12.23 -15.86 -19.89
N LYS A 47 11.54 -16.12 -21.01
CA LYS A 47 12.14 -16.63 -22.25
C LYS A 47 12.89 -15.49 -22.95
N ARG A 48 13.72 -15.82 -23.95
CA ARG A 48 14.53 -14.85 -24.72
C ARG A 48 13.75 -13.60 -25.15
N LYS A 49 12.57 -13.78 -25.76
CA LYS A 49 11.72 -12.67 -26.22
C LYS A 49 11.23 -11.76 -25.08
N ALA A 50 10.95 -12.32 -23.90
CA ALA A 50 10.50 -11.53 -22.75
C ALA A 50 11.63 -10.74 -22.09
N ARG A 51 12.88 -11.22 -22.16
CA ARG A 51 14.05 -10.51 -21.61
C ARG A 51 14.33 -9.20 -22.35
N ALA A 52 13.96 -9.13 -23.63
CA ALA A 52 14.12 -7.94 -24.47
C ALA A 52 12.99 -6.90 -24.31
N LEU A 53 11.99 -7.16 -23.46
CA LEU A 53 10.93 -6.18 -23.17
C LEU A 53 11.49 -5.02 -22.31
N PRO A 54 10.92 -3.80 -22.38
CA PRO A 54 11.42 -2.60 -21.74
C PRO A 54 11.05 -2.55 -20.25
N TRP A 55 11.45 -3.58 -19.51
CA TRP A 55 11.19 -3.71 -18.08
C TRP A 55 11.73 -2.52 -17.31
N ASP A 56 13.01 -2.20 -17.52
CA ASP A 56 13.70 -1.15 -16.78
C ASP A 56 13.05 0.22 -17.02
N GLU A 57 12.57 0.47 -18.24
CA GLU A 57 11.87 1.72 -18.56
C GLU A 57 10.53 1.85 -17.86
N VAL A 58 9.68 0.82 -18.00
CA VAL A 58 8.34 0.80 -17.41
C VAL A 58 8.44 0.87 -15.90
N LEU A 59 9.38 0.13 -15.32
CA LEU A 59 9.61 0.14 -13.89
C LEU A 59 10.14 1.50 -13.44
N ALA A 60 11.05 2.16 -14.16
CA ALA A 60 11.51 3.50 -13.82
C ALA A 60 10.34 4.51 -13.83
N ASP A 61 9.52 4.51 -14.88
CA ASP A 61 8.34 5.39 -14.96
C ASP A 61 7.34 5.12 -13.85
N MET A 62 7.00 3.85 -13.60
CA MET A 62 6.08 3.49 -12.50
C MET A 62 6.64 3.88 -11.15
N ASN A 63 7.94 3.69 -10.93
CA ASN A 63 8.60 4.06 -9.70
C ASN A 63 8.58 5.59 -9.48
N LYS A 64 8.78 6.38 -10.54
CA LYS A 64 8.72 7.84 -10.48
C LYS A 64 7.27 8.34 -10.30
N GLY A 65 6.32 7.79 -11.05
CA GLY A 65 4.90 8.13 -10.91
C GLY A 65 4.32 7.81 -9.53
N VAL A 66 4.61 6.64 -8.96
CA VAL A 66 4.15 6.26 -7.61
C VAL A 66 4.75 7.17 -6.53
N LEU A 67 6.01 7.58 -6.70
CA LEU A 67 6.63 8.54 -5.80
C LEU A 67 5.89 9.88 -5.84
N GLU A 68 5.84 10.50 -7.03
CA GLU A 68 5.26 11.83 -7.19
C GLU A 68 3.79 11.81 -6.73
N ALA A 69 3.07 10.71 -6.98
CA ALA A 69 1.70 10.54 -6.52
C ALA A 69 1.57 10.47 -4.98
N TYR A 70 2.52 9.86 -4.26
CA TYR A 70 2.54 9.91 -2.80
C TYR A 70 2.90 11.30 -2.27
N LEU A 71 3.79 12.03 -2.94
CA LEU A 71 4.11 13.41 -2.58
C LEU A 71 2.89 14.30 -2.75
N LEU A 72 2.23 14.24 -3.90
CA LEU A 72 0.97 14.92 -4.16
C LEU A 72 -0.11 14.54 -3.12
N ALA A 73 -0.24 13.25 -2.78
CA ALA A 73 -1.19 12.81 -1.76
C ALA A 73 -0.87 13.41 -0.38
N ASN A 74 0.41 13.52 0.00
CA ASN A 74 0.81 14.19 1.25
C ASN A 74 0.49 15.68 1.20
N VAL A 75 0.88 16.40 0.13
CA VAL A 75 0.53 17.83 -0.06
C VAL A 75 -0.97 18.03 0.06
N HIS A 76 -1.76 17.19 -0.62
CA HIS A 76 -3.21 17.25 -0.59
C HIS A 76 -3.76 17.10 0.83
N VAL A 77 -3.40 16.04 1.57
CA VAL A 77 -3.95 15.86 2.92
C VAL A 77 -3.49 16.92 3.90
N LEU A 78 -2.25 17.43 3.78
CA LEU A 78 -1.75 18.51 4.63
C LEU A 78 -2.50 19.81 4.34
N ARG A 79 -2.72 20.15 3.07
CA ARG A 79 -3.50 21.33 2.68
C ARG A 79 -4.93 21.25 3.21
N LEU A 80 -5.58 20.09 3.06
CA LEU A 80 -6.92 19.87 3.60
C LEU A 80 -6.95 19.98 5.13
N CYS A 81 -5.99 19.37 5.84
CA CYS A 81 -5.91 19.50 7.30
C CYS A 81 -5.67 20.95 7.75
N LYS A 82 -4.81 21.71 7.06
CA LYS A 82 -4.54 23.13 7.36
C LYS A 82 -5.78 24.01 7.13
N ALA A 83 -6.61 23.64 6.17
CA ALA A 83 -7.87 24.34 5.85
C ALA A 83 -9.09 23.78 6.61
N ASP A 84 -8.90 22.82 7.53
CA ASP A 84 -9.98 22.10 8.23
C ASP A 84 -11.03 21.48 7.30
N LEU A 85 -10.58 20.99 6.15
CA LEU A 85 -11.43 20.35 5.14
C LEU A 85 -11.43 18.82 5.30
N PRO A 86 -12.54 18.15 4.93
CA PRO A 86 -12.66 16.70 5.08
C PRO A 86 -11.67 15.94 4.19
N ILE A 87 -11.00 14.94 4.77
CA ILE A 87 -10.05 14.08 4.05
C ILE A 87 -10.81 13.04 3.21
N PRO A 88 -10.56 12.95 1.89
CA PRO A 88 -11.24 11.96 1.06
C PRO A 88 -10.81 10.53 1.45
N PRO A 89 -11.65 9.51 1.19
CA PRO A 89 -11.27 8.12 1.41
C PRO A 89 -9.98 7.74 0.67
N LEU A 90 -9.00 7.22 1.41
CA LEU A 90 -7.67 6.82 0.90
C LEU A 90 -7.73 5.48 0.12
N ASN A 91 -8.59 5.43 -0.90
CA ASN A 91 -8.89 4.24 -1.69
C ASN A 91 -8.17 4.25 -3.05
N THR A 92 -8.37 3.18 -3.82
CA THR A 92 -7.77 3.02 -5.15
C THR A 92 -8.14 4.14 -6.12
N THR A 93 -9.34 4.72 -6.01
CA THR A 93 -9.78 5.85 -6.86
C THR A 93 -8.96 7.09 -6.58
N PHE A 94 -8.78 7.45 -5.29
CA PHE A 94 -7.98 8.60 -4.88
C PHE A 94 -6.55 8.50 -5.41
N PHE A 95 -5.85 7.38 -5.16
CA PHE A 95 -4.48 7.21 -5.64
C PHE A 95 -4.37 7.08 -7.16
N ASN A 96 -5.40 6.59 -7.84
CA ASN A 96 -5.45 6.60 -9.30
C ASN A 96 -5.53 8.03 -9.86
N GLN A 97 -6.28 8.92 -9.21
CA GLN A 97 -6.33 10.34 -9.55
C GLN A 97 -4.98 11.01 -9.30
N CYS A 98 -4.32 10.76 -8.16
CA CYS A 98 -2.98 11.26 -7.90
C CYS A 98 -1.99 10.83 -8.99
N LEU A 99 -1.95 9.54 -9.35
CA LEU A 99 -1.13 9.03 -10.44
C LEU A 99 -1.47 9.69 -11.79
N SER A 100 -2.76 9.89 -12.07
CA SER A 100 -3.22 10.54 -13.31
C SER A 100 -2.74 11.97 -13.44
N LEU A 101 -2.72 12.72 -12.35
CA LEU A 101 -2.26 14.11 -12.34
C LEU A 101 -0.74 14.19 -12.51
N VAL A 102 0.04 13.42 -11.75
CA VAL A 102 1.52 13.52 -11.78
C VAL A 102 2.14 12.93 -13.04
N MET A 103 1.47 11.97 -13.68
CA MET A 103 1.90 11.38 -14.96
C MET A 103 1.23 12.03 -16.18
N GLU A 104 0.51 13.15 -15.99
CA GLU A 104 -0.19 13.90 -17.05
C GLU A 104 -1.05 13.00 -17.95
N MET A 105 -1.80 12.08 -17.34
CA MET A 105 -2.70 11.20 -18.06
C MET A 105 -3.96 11.98 -18.45
N SER A 106 -3.92 12.57 -19.64
CA SER A 106 -5.07 13.25 -20.25
C SER A 106 -6.19 12.24 -20.52
N GLY A 107 -7.37 12.48 -19.98
CA GLY A 107 -8.59 11.73 -20.30
C GLY A 107 -9.83 12.56 -19.97
N ALA A 108 -10.94 12.30 -20.67
CA ALA A 108 -12.23 13.01 -20.59
C ALA A 108 -12.92 13.01 -19.20
N ARG A 109 -12.21 12.54 -18.17
CA ARG A 109 -12.60 12.55 -16.75
C ARG A 109 -11.36 12.91 -15.93
N GLY A 110 -10.78 14.09 -16.17
CA GLY A 110 -9.90 14.71 -15.18
C GLY A 110 -10.60 14.71 -13.81
N PRO A 111 -9.85 14.76 -12.69
CA PRO A 111 -10.49 14.77 -11.39
C PRO A 111 -11.48 15.93 -11.34
N LYS A 112 -12.77 15.63 -11.17
CA LYS A 112 -13.81 16.62 -10.83
C LYS A 112 -13.67 17.11 -9.37
N ASN A 113 -12.46 17.05 -8.85
CA ASN A 113 -12.15 17.37 -7.47
C ASN A 113 -11.23 18.59 -7.49
N ASP A 114 -11.85 19.74 -7.38
CA ASP A 114 -11.19 21.04 -7.44
C ASP A 114 -10.08 21.13 -6.37
N GLU A 115 -10.31 20.53 -5.19
CA GLU A 115 -9.30 20.47 -4.12
C GLU A 115 -8.04 19.69 -4.50
N LEU A 116 -8.18 18.60 -5.24
CA LEU A 116 -7.01 17.82 -5.69
C LEU A 116 -6.25 18.56 -6.81
N LEU A 117 -6.95 19.32 -7.64
CA LEU A 117 -6.33 20.18 -8.66
C LEU A 117 -5.54 21.33 -8.02
N LEU A 118 -6.11 22.01 -7.02
CA LEU A 118 -5.39 23.02 -6.24
C LEU A 118 -4.12 22.43 -5.58
N SER A 119 -4.22 21.22 -5.05
CA SER A 119 -3.08 20.55 -4.42
C SER A 119 -2.01 20.13 -5.44
N ARG A 120 -2.41 19.87 -6.69
CA ARG A 120 -1.48 19.62 -7.80
C ARG A 120 -0.74 20.90 -8.17
N ASP A 121 -1.42 22.02 -8.20
CA ASP A 121 -0.81 23.30 -8.56
C ASP A 121 0.21 23.73 -7.48
N GLU A 122 -0.14 23.55 -6.20
CA GLU A 122 0.79 23.69 -5.08
C GLU A 122 1.97 22.71 -5.18
N TYR A 123 1.72 21.43 -5.47
CA TYR A 123 2.79 20.45 -5.68
C TYR A 123 3.72 20.84 -6.83
N ASN A 124 3.18 21.39 -7.92
CA ASN A 124 3.94 21.78 -9.10
C ASN A 124 4.77 23.04 -8.86
N SER A 125 4.35 23.96 -8.01
CA SER A 125 5.12 25.18 -7.68
C SER A 125 6.45 24.84 -6.99
N PHE A 126 6.51 23.71 -6.28
CA PHE A 126 7.70 23.20 -5.60
C PHE A 126 8.53 22.23 -6.45
N ARG A 127 7.99 21.77 -7.58
CA ARG A 127 8.63 20.76 -8.41
C ARG A 127 9.64 21.45 -9.32
N ASP A 128 10.85 20.89 -9.41
CA ASP A 128 11.82 21.32 -10.40
C ASP A 128 11.20 21.27 -11.82
N PRO A 129 11.05 22.42 -12.49
CA PRO A 129 10.41 22.49 -13.81
C PRO A 129 11.26 21.81 -14.90
N THR A 130 12.56 21.62 -14.67
CA THR A 130 13.49 20.99 -15.62
C THR A 130 13.46 19.45 -15.53
N ALA A 131 13.03 18.91 -14.38
CA ALA A 131 12.95 17.47 -14.19
C ALA A 131 11.80 16.88 -15.02
N PRO A 132 12.03 15.93 -15.93
CA PRO A 132 10.95 15.35 -16.74
C PRO A 132 9.94 14.61 -15.87
N ARG A 133 8.67 14.50 -16.28
CA ARG A 133 7.71 13.61 -15.61
C ARG A 133 7.90 12.16 -16.03
N ALA A 134 7.29 11.24 -15.28
CA ALA A 134 7.24 9.83 -15.66
C ALA A 134 6.45 9.65 -16.97
N SER A 135 6.98 8.86 -17.91
CA SER A 135 6.28 8.61 -19.17
C SER A 135 5.06 7.73 -18.95
N ARG A 136 3.88 8.20 -19.35
CA ARG A 136 2.61 7.46 -19.31
C ARG A 136 2.41 6.47 -20.46
N GLN A 137 3.36 6.38 -21.39
CA GLN A 137 3.17 5.69 -22.66
C GLN A 137 2.78 4.22 -22.45
N PHE A 138 1.55 3.89 -22.88
CA PHE A 138 0.88 2.58 -22.74
C PHE A 138 0.66 2.04 -21.32
N ILE A 139 1.27 2.60 -20.27
CA ILE A 139 1.21 2.05 -18.91
C ILE A 139 0.02 2.53 -18.07
N HIS A 140 -0.75 3.49 -18.58
CA HIS A 140 -1.90 4.15 -17.91
C HIS A 140 -3.01 3.24 -17.35
N ARG A 141 -3.09 1.97 -17.76
CA ARG A 141 -4.09 1.02 -17.23
C ARG A 141 -3.50 0.01 -16.27
N GLY A 142 -3.12 -1.17 -16.77
CA GLY A 142 -2.80 -2.32 -15.94
C GLY A 142 -1.74 -2.05 -14.87
N TRP A 143 -0.73 -1.24 -15.17
CA TRP A 143 0.31 -0.88 -14.22
C TRP A 143 -0.18 0.15 -13.20
N VAL A 144 -0.70 1.29 -13.67
CA VAL A 144 -1.21 2.38 -12.83
C VAL A 144 -2.33 1.92 -11.89
N HIS A 145 -3.30 1.15 -12.37
CA HIS A 145 -4.41 0.68 -11.54
C HIS A 145 -3.92 -0.24 -10.41
N ASN A 146 -3.02 -1.18 -10.72
CA ASN A 146 -2.45 -2.05 -9.70
C ASN A 146 -1.56 -1.27 -8.71
N ALA A 147 -0.84 -0.25 -9.18
CA ALA A 147 -0.05 0.62 -8.32
C ALA A 147 -0.95 1.43 -7.38
N ALA A 148 -2.04 2.03 -7.88
CA ALA A 148 -3.01 2.75 -7.06
C ALA A 148 -3.63 1.87 -5.96
N ASP A 149 -3.95 0.62 -6.30
CA ASP A 149 -4.49 -0.37 -5.35
C ASP A 149 -3.49 -0.70 -4.24
N GLN A 150 -2.22 -0.90 -4.62
CA GLN A 150 -1.14 -1.09 -3.67
C GLN A 150 -0.90 0.16 -2.82
N MET A 151 -0.96 1.35 -3.40
CA MET A 151 -0.81 2.61 -2.68
C MET A 151 -1.91 2.81 -1.64
N ALA A 152 -3.16 2.54 -2.02
CA ALA A 152 -4.30 2.59 -1.11
C ALA A 152 -4.12 1.63 0.08
N THR A 153 -3.74 0.39 -0.20
CA THR A 153 -3.50 -0.63 0.83
C THR A 153 -2.38 -0.20 1.79
N MET A 154 -1.26 0.28 1.25
CA MET A 154 -0.11 0.69 2.05
C MET A 154 -0.41 1.95 2.88
N ALA A 155 -1.14 2.92 2.33
CA ALA A 155 -1.55 4.13 3.05
C ALA A 155 -2.48 3.79 4.21
N GLN A 156 -3.50 2.98 3.97
CA GLN A 156 -4.43 2.55 5.02
C GLN A 156 -3.70 1.79 6.13
N ASN A 157 -2.89 0.80 5.78
CA ASN A 157 -2.11 0.03 6.76
C ASN A 157 -1.12 0.91 7.53
N ALA A 158 -0.41 1.81 6.85
CA ALA A 158 0.57 2.68 7.49
C ALA A 158 -0.07 3.62 8.51
N VAL A 159 -1.24 4.20 8.19
CA VAL A 159 -1.98 5.05 9.13
C VAL A 159 -2.46 4.21 10.32
N SER A 160 -3.17 3.10 10.07
CA SER A 160 -3.74 2.27 11.14
C SER A 160 -2.69 1.66 12.08
N LEU A 161 -1.60 1.08 11.54
CA LEU A 161 -0.55 0.45 12.33
C LEU A 161 0.25 1.43 13.19
N ASN A 162 0.39 2.68 12.74
CA ASN A 162 1.17 3.68 13.46
C ASN A 162 0.32 4.58 14.37
N PHE A 163 -1.00 4.64 14.16
CA PHE A 163 -1.88 5.55 14.90
C PHE A 163 -1.76 5.37 16.41
N TYR A 164 -1.97 4.15 16.93
CA TYR A 164 -1.94 3.86 18.36
C TYR A 164 -0.60 4.28 18.99
N ARG A 165 0.52 3.87 18.38
CA ARG A 165 1.87 4.20 18.86
C ARG A 165 2.13 5.70 18.83
N ARG A 166 1.66 6.41 17.80
CA ARG A 166 1.82 7.88 17.68
C ARG A 166 0.99 8.60 18.73
N PHE A 167 -0.25 8.16 18.93
CA PHE A 167 -1.16 8.76 19.91
C PHE A 167 -0.65 8.54 21.34
N HIS A 168 -0.22 7.31 21.68
CA HIS A 168 0.41 7.01 22.96
C HIS A 168 1.61 7.91 23.24
N LYS A 169 2.53 8.04 22.29
CA LYS A 169 3.70 8.92 22.42
C LYS A 169 3.32 10.39 22.54
N PHE A 170 2.27 10.81 21.86
CA PHE A 170 1.75 12.15 21.94
C PHE A 170 1.17 12.44 23.33
N LEU A 171 0.33 11.55 23.89
CA LEU A 171 -0.26 11.70 25.23
C LEU A 171 0.81 11.81 26.31
N LYS A 172 1.80 10.91 26.31
CA LYS A 172 2.96 10.97 27.22
C LYS A 172 3.63 12.33 27.22
N ARG A 173 3.78 12.94 26.05
CA ARG A 173 4.51 14.19 25.87
C ARG A 173 3.67 15.42 26.18
N LYS A 174 2.40 15.42 25.76
CA LYS A 174 1.47 16.55 25.96
C LYS A 174 1.11 16.70 27.43
N TYR A 175 0.89 15.59 28.13
CA TYR A 175 0.41 15.60 29.52
C TYR A 175 1.49 15.22 30.55
N GLY A 176 2.73 14.96 30.13
CA GLY A 176 3.84 14.63 31.04
C GLY A 176 3.69 13.31 31.80
N VAL A 177 2.75 12.45 31.37
CA VAL A 177 2.44 11.18 32.04
C VAL A 177 3.40 10.06 31.65
N ASP A 178 3.48 9.05 32.51
CA ASP A 178 4.33 7.89 32.27
C ASP A 178 3.80 6.98 31.15
N GLY A 179 4.49 5.86 30.88
CA GLY A 179 4.06 4.93 29.82
C GLY A 179 2.77 4.18 30.11
N ARG A 180 2.51 3.85 31.38
CA ARG A 180 1.37 3.06 31.85
C ARG A 180 0.12 3.94 31.92
N ASP A 181 0.27 5.16 32.39
CA ASP A 181 -0.82 6.14 32.46
C ASP A 181 -1.26 6.57 31.05
N ALA A 182 -0.32 6.83 30.14
CA ALA A 182 -0.66 7.11 28.74
C ALA A 182 -1.34 5.93 28.05
N TYR A 183 -1.01 4.69 28.43
CA TYR A 183 -1.68 3.51 27.91
C TYR A 183 -3.13 3.45 28.40
N SER A 184 -3.34 3.65 29.71
CA SER A 184 -4.66 3.64 30.35
C SER A 184 -5.56 4.76 29.79
N LEU A 185 -5.02 5.98 29.64
CA LEU A 185 -5.73 7.09 28.98
C LEU A 185 -6.14 6.71 27.55
N LEU A 186 -5.22 6.15 26.77
CA LEU A 186 -5.50 5.77 25.38
C LEU A 186 -6.55 4.65 25.28
N GLU A 187 -6.53 3.70 26.21
CA GLU A 187 -7.52 2.63 26.30
C GLU A 187 -8.91 3.20 26.58
N HIS A 188 -9.06 4.09 27.57
CA HIS A 188 -10.33 4.77 27.86
C HIS A 188 -10.79 5.68 26.71
N ILE A 189 -9.86 6.36 26.04
CA ILE A 189 -10.15 7.17 24.85
C ILE A 189 -10.71 6.29 23.73
N LEU A 190 -10.15 5.09 23.49
CA LEU A 190 -10.56 4.23 22.38
C LEU A 190 -11.67 3.23 22.72
N ALA A 191 -12.03 3.09 24.00
CA ALA A 191 -13.12 2.23 24.44
C ALA A 191 -14.47 2.60 23.80
N ASN A 192 -15.34 1.61 23.60
CA ASN A 192 -16.68 1.81 23.02
C ASN A 192 -17.54 2.72 23.92
N ALA A 193 -17.55 2.42 25.22
CA ALA A 193 -18.18 3.22 26.27
C ALA A 193 -17.14 3.73 27.25
N TYR A 194 -17.45 4.84 27.92
CA TYR A 194 -16.66 5.40 29.02
C TYR A 194 -17.61 6.18 29.93
N ASP A 195 -17.69 5.76 31.19
CA ASP A 195 -18.52 6.30 32.27
C ASP A 195 -17.73 7.15 33.27
N GLY A 196 -16.41 7.27 33.07
CA GLY A 196 -15.54 8.11 33.89
C GLY A 196 -15.64 9.60 33.57
N HIS A 197 -15.03 10.40 34.43
CA HIS A 197 -15.09 11.87 34.40
C HIS A 197 -13.74 12.53 34.04
N ASP A 198 -12.74 11.74 33.64
CA ASP A 198 -11.44 12.27 33.23
C ASP A 198 -11.58 13.24 32.04
N ALA A 199 -11.22 14.51 32.27
CA ALA A 199 -11.39 15.59 31.31
C ALA A 199 -10.57 15.37 30.02
N VAL A 200 -9.37 14.78 30.12
CA VAL A 200 -8.51 14.49 28.97
C VAL A 200 -9.15 13.39 28.12
N VAL A 201 -9.69 12.35 28.77
CA VAL A 201 -10.41 11.30 28.06
C VAL A 201 -11.62 11.89 27.32
N LEU A 202 -12.43 12.71 27.98
CA LEU A 202 -13.61 13.33 27.36
C LEU A 202 -13.24 14.27 26.19
N GLU A 203 -12.19 15.09 26.33
CA GLU A 203 -11.65 15.97 25.28
C GLU A 203 -11.34 15.18 24.00
N TRP A 204 -10.54 14.11 24.11
CA TRP A 204 -10.13 13.32 22.94
C TRP A 204 -11.24 12.42 22.40
N ARG A 205 -12.15 11.94 23.26
CA ARG A 205 -13.32 11.17 22.80
C ARG A 205 -14.24 12.02 21.93
N ALA A 206 -14.37 13.32 22.20
CA ALA A 206 -15.16 14.26 21.39
C ALA A 206 -14.55 14.51 20.00
N GLN A 207 -13.22 14.44 19.87
CA GLN A 207 -12.51 14.66 18.60
C GLN A 207 -12.46 13.42 17.69
N ILE A 208 -12.77 12.23 18.21
CA ILE A 208 -12.73 10.97 17.45
C ILE A 208 -14.14 10.61 16.99
N PRO A 209 -14.41 10.57 15.68
CA PRO A 209 -15.70 10.16 15.15
C PRO A 209 -16.04 8.72 15.56
N ARG A 210 -17.29 8.49 15.98
CA ARG A 210 -17.77 7.19 16.48
C ARG A 210 -18.94 6.65 15.66
N THR A 211 -19.15 5.35 15.76
CA THR A 211 -20.34 4.66 15.25
C THR A 211 -21.51 4.83 16.21
N ALA A 212 -22.72 4.43 15.80
CA ALA A 212 -23.90 4.41 16.68
C ALA A 212 -23.69 3.52 17.92
N THR A 213 -22.82 2.51 17.84
CA THR A 213 -22.46 1.63 18.98
C THR A 213 -21.41 2.23 19.92
N GLY A 214 -20.99 3.48 19.69
CA GLY A 214 -19.92 4.13 20.46
C GLY A 214 -18.50 3.76 20.02
N ALA A 215 -18.32 2.72 19.19
CA ALA A 215 -16.98 2.31 18.72
C ALA A 215 -16.33 3.40 17.84
N PRO A 216 -15.01 3.69 18.02
CA PRO A 216 -14.32 4.69 17.21
C PRO A 216 -14.20 4.27 15.74
N LYS A 217 -14.42 5.22 14.83
CA LYS A 217 -14.25 5.00 13.39
C LYS A 217 -12.76 5.02 13.02
N MET A 218 -12.14 3.85 13.04
CA MET A 218 -10.70 3.67 12.79
C MET A 218 -10.29 3.64 11.31
N THR A 219 -11.16 4.07 10.39
CA THR A 219 -10.82 4.16 8.97
C THR A 219 -9.75 5.22 8.73
N ALA A 220 -8.73 4.91 7.93
CA ALA A 220 -7.51 5.70 7.82
C ALA A 220 -7.73 7.21 7.55
N HIS A 221 -8.62 7.59 6.63
CA HIS A 221 -8.90 9.00 6.32
C HIS A 221 -9.44 9.80 7.52
N MET A 222 -10.14 9.15 8.45
CA MET A 222 -10.63 9.79 9.69
C MET A 222 -9.53 9.94 10.74
N LEU A 223 -8.46 9.13 10.66
CA LEU A 223 -7.32 9.18 11.58
C LEU A 223 -6.23 10.16 11.12
N VAL A 224 -6.27 10.59 9.86
CA VAL A 224 -5.29 11.50 9.25
C VAL A 224 -5.25 12.86 9.98
N PRO A 225 -6.38 13.55 10.24
CA PRO A 225 -6.35 14.85 10.94
C PRO A 225 -5.71 14.77 12.33
N LEU A 226 -6.05 13.74 13.11
CA LEU A 226 -5.43 13.50 14.42
C LEU A 226 -3.92 13.24 14.30
N THR A 227 -3.53 12.44 13.32
CA THR A 227 -2.12 12.15 13.04
C THR A 227 -1.34 13.40 12.62
N TYR A 228 -1.98 14.30 11.87
CA TYR A 228 -1.45 15.61 11.52
C TYR A 228 -1.28 16.50 12.75
N HIS A 229 -2.29 16.58 13.62
CA HIS A 229 -2.21 17.31 14.88
C HIS A 229 -1.05 16.82 15.78
N PHE A 230 -0.85 15.50 15.87
CA PHE A 230 0.30 14.94 16.61
C PHE A 230 1.65 15.37 16.01
N LEU A 231 1.73 15.51 14.68
CA LEU A 231 2.92 15.96 14.00
C LEU A 231 3.19 17.45 14.27
N GLN A 232 2.17 18.30 14.17
CA GLN A 232 2.28 19.72 14.49
C GLN A 232 2.79 19.94 15.92
N ALA A 233 2.26 19.21 16.90
CA ALA A 233 2.73 19.31 18.28
C ALA A 233 4.20 18.89 18.46
N ILE A 234 4.68 17.93 17.66
CA ILE A 234 6.10 17.55 17.64
C ILE A 234 6.96 18.67 17.06
N GLU A 235 6.54 19.23 15.93
CA GLU A 235 7.28 20.29 15.25
C GLU A 235 7.36 21.56 16.09
N GLU A 236 6.24 21.95 16.70
CA GLU A 236 6.19 23.13 17.57
C GLU A 236 7.09 22.96 18.79
N ARG A 237 7.07 21.79 19.44
CA ARG A 237 7.99 21.50 20.54
C ARG A 237 9.44 21.56 20.10
N ASN A 238 9.77 20.98 18.95
CA ASN A 238 11.13 21.04 18.41
C ASN A 238 11.58 22.47 18.12
N ARG A 239 10.65 23.33 17.69
CA ARG A 239 10.90 24.75 17.42
C ARG A 239 11.14 25.54 18.71
N ILE A 240 10.28 25.37 19.72
CA ILE A 240 10.39 26.09 21.00
C ILE A 240 11.65 25.67 21.77
N SER A 241 12.01 24.38 21.72
CA SER A 241 13.19 23.85 22.42
C SER A 241 14.49 23.98 21.60
N GLN A 242 14.47 24.74 20.51
CA GLN A 242 15.68 24.99 19.72
C GLN A 242 16.66 25.84 20.53
N GLY A 243 17.87 25.32 20.76
CA GLY A 243 18.92 26.01 21.52
C GLY A 243 19.08 25.54 22.97
N ASP A 244 18.18 24.68 23.47
CA ASP A 244 18.37 23.99 24.74
C ASP A 244 19.42 22.87 24.58
N PRO A 245 20.57 22.92 25.28
CA PRO A 245 21.63 21.93 25.16
C PRO A 245 21.22 20.52 25.59
N GLU A 246 20.25 20.39 26.50
CA GLU A 246 19.78 19.10 26.99
C GLU A 246 18.63 18.53 26.15
N PHE A 247 18.01 19.36 25.30
CA PHE A 247 16.88 18.96 24.49
C PHE A 247 17.30 18.08 23.31
N ARG A 248 16.78 16.85 23.30
CA ARG A 248 16.89 15.95 22.15
C ARG A 248 15.69 16.13 21.23
N GLN A 249 15.96 16.61 20.01
CA GLN A 249 14.94 16.78 18.98
C GLN A 249 14.10 15.50 18.79
N VAL A 250 12.79 15.69 18.85
CA VAL A 250 11.83 14.62 18.65
C VAL A 250 11.74 14.30 17.15
N LYS A 251 11.96 13.02 16.80
CA LYS A 251 11.84 12.57 15.41
C LYS A 251 10.42 12.80 14.87
N SER A 252 10.30 13.61 13.83
CA SER A 252 9.08 13.81 13.04
C SER A 252 8.76 12.59 12.16
N PHE A 253 7.58 12.59 11.55
CA PHE A 253 7.10 11.54 10.63
C PHE A 253 6.33 12.12 9.44
N THR A 254 6.02 11.30 8.43
CA THR A 254 5.07 11.67 7.36
C THR A 254 3.66 11.21 7.71
N VAL A 255 2.67 12.03 7.37
CA VAL A 255 1.25 11.74 7.64
C VAL A 255 0.81 10.53 6.82
N LEU A 256 1.08 10.52 5.51
CA LEU A 256 0.93 9.35 4.65
C LEU A 256 2.30 8.70 4.40
N PRO A 257 2.35 7.40 4.05
CA PRO A 257 3.60 6.77 3.72
C PRO A 257 4.24 7.43 2.49
N THR A 258 5.55 7.38 2.42
CA THR A 258 6.30 7.72 1.21
C THR A 258 6.92 6.47 0.63
N LYS A 259 7.26 6.54 -0.65
CA LYS A 259 7.88 5.41 -1.34
C LYS A 259 9.27 5.03 -0.80
N ARG A 260 9.97 5.89 -0.05
CA ARG A 260 11.21 5.51 0.65
C ARG A 260 10.97 4.73 1.95
N GLY A 261 9.79 4.87 2.56
CA GLY A 261 9.42 4.11 3.76
C GLY A 261 9.09 2.64 3.47
N PHE A 262 8.91 2.28 2.20
CA PHE A 262 8.56 0.94 1.73
C PHE A 262 9.31 0.69 0.42
N GLU A 263 10.28 -0.22 0.38
CA GLU A 263 11.05 -0.65 -0.82
C GLU A 263 10.13 -1.29 -1.88
N CYS A 264 9.15 -0.54 -2.37
CA CYS A 264 8.16 -0.97 -3.33
C CYS A 264 8.68 -0.71 -4.75
N SER A 265 9.82 -1.31 -5.06
CA SER A 265 10.29 -1.48 -6.43
C SER A 265 9.51 -2.57 -7.17
N HIS A 266 8.82 -3.42 -6.40
CA HIS A 266 8.05 -4.56 -6.85
C HIS A 266 6.67 -4.14 -7.38
N MET A 267 6.55 -4.01 -8.69
CA MET A 267 5.34 -3.60 -9.38
C MET A 267 4.56 -4.81 -9.90
N LYS A 268 3.24 -4.80 -9.70
CA LYS A 268 2.35 -5.87 -10.20
C LYS A 268 2.07 -5.69 -11.69
N MET A 269 2.35 -6.74 -12.47
CA MET A 269 1.96 -6.85 -13.88
C MET A 269 0.87 -7.89 -14.03
N CYS A 270 -0.35 -7.44 -14.36
CA CYS A 270 -1.46 -8.30 -14.76
C CYS A 270 -1.52 -8.43 -16.30
N LYS A 271 -2.56 -9.09 -16.82
CA LYS A 271 -2.81 -9.20 -18.27
C LYS A 271 -2.81 -7.87 -19.02
N LEU A 272 -3.36 -6.80 -18.43
CA LEU A 272 -3.35 -5.47 -19.04
C LEU A 272 -1.96 -4.82 -18.96
N GLY A 273 -1.21 -5.12 -17.91
CA GLY A 273 0.19 -4.69 -17.79
C GLY A 273 1.08 -5.35 -18.84
N LEU A 274 0.88 -6.65 -19.11
CA LEU A 274 1.56 -7.35 -20.19
C LEU A 274 1.22 -6.74 -21.56
N ARG A 275 -0.07 -6.47 -21.80
CA ARG A 275 -0.53 -5.79 -23.03
C ARG A 275 0.19 -4.45 -23.23
N ALA A 276 0.23 -3.63 -22.19
CA ALA A 276 0.92 -2.34 -22.19
C ALA A 276 2.42 -2.47 -22.50
N LEU A 277 3.09 -3.44 -21.86
CA LEU A 277 4.51 -3.71 -22.08
C LEU A 277 4.80 -4.09 -23.55
N LEU A 278 3.92 -4.88 -24.17
CA LEU A 278 4.02 -5.24 -25.58
C LEU A 278 3.78 -4.04 -26.51
N GLN A 279 2.76 -3.22 -26.24
CA GLN A 279 2.52 -2.01 -27.04
C GLN A 279 3.71 -1.05 -26.98
N ARG A 280 4.35 -0.94 -25.82
CA ARG A 280 5.53 -0.10 -25.63
C ARG A 280 6.74 -0.55 -26.45
N THR A 281 6.82 -1.84 -26.78
CA THR A 281 7.80 -2.37 -27.75
C THR A 281 7.42 -2.17 -29.22
N GLY A 282 6.32 -1.48 -29.52
CA GLY A 282 5.80 -1.36 -30.88
C GLY A 282 5.08 -2.62 -31.38
N ILE A 283 4.87 -3.64 -30.53
CA ILE A 283 4.14 -4.84 -30.92
C ILE A 283 2.66 -4.51 -31.02
N ARG A 284 2.08 -4.69 -32.21
CA ARG A 284 0.64 -4.59 -32.43
C ARG A 284 -0.06 -5.73 -31.69
N VAL A 285 -0.89 -5.37 -30.72
CA VAL A 285 -1.69 -6.31 -29.92
C VAL A 285 -3.18 -6.02 -30.07
N PRO A 286 -4.06 -7.03 -29.89
CA PRO A 286 -5.50 -6.82 -29.96
C PRO A 286 -6.00 -5.72 -29.00
N PRO A 287 -7.15 -5.09 -29.30
CA PRO A 287 -7.77 -4.13 -28.40
C PRO A 287 -8.13 -4.80 -27.06
N GLU A 288 -8.19 -3.99 -26.00
CA GLU A 288 -8.61 -4.43 -24.68
C GLU A 288 -10.02 -5.05 -24.72
N GLY A 289 -10.31 -5.93 -23.76
CA GLY A 289 -11.61 -6.58 -23.63
C GLY A 289 -11.59 -7.99 -24.23
N PRO A 290 -12.71 -8.47 -24.81
CA PRO A 290 -12.84 -9.85 -25.26
C PRO A 290 -11.73 -10.31 -26.22
N LYS A 291 -11.32 -9.46 -27.17
CA LYS A 291 -10.27 -9.78 -28.15
C LYS A 291 -8.91 -10.00 -27.49
N TRP A 292 -8.52 -9.18 -26.52
CA TRP A 292 -7.30 -9.41 -25.73
C TRP A 292 -7.44 -10.62 -24.81
N ASN A 293 -8.57 -10.77 -24.14
CA ASN A 293 -8.83 -11.87 -23.22
C ASN A 293 -8.71 -13.25 -23.90
N ALA A 294 -9.09 -13.34 -25.18
CA ALA A 294 -8.98 -14.56 -25.97
C ALA A 294 -7.53 -15.00 -26.21
N VAL A 295 -6.56 -14.07 -26.23
CA VAL A 295 -5.17 -14.37 -26.62
C VAL A 295 -4.14 -14.18 -25.50
N GLU A 296 -4.49 -13.50 -24.40
CA GLU A 296 -3.53 -13.09 -23.37
C GLU A 296 -2.73 -14.26 -22.78
N ARG A 297 -3.38 -15.41 -22.57
CA ARG A 297 -2.75 -16.64 -22.06
C ARG A 297 -1.68 -17.17 -23.01
N THR A 298 -1.91 -17.06 -24.32
CA THR A 298 -0.94 -17.46 -25.34
C THR A 298 0.30 -16.57 -25.29
N TYR A 299 0.12 -15.25 -25.11
CA TYR A 299 1.24 -14.33 -24.92
C TYR A 299 2.06 -14.68 -23.67
N TRP A 300 1.39 -14.90 -22.53
CA TRP A 300 2.04 -15.34 -21.30
C TRP A 300 2.88 -16.61 -21.51
N ARG A 301 2.31 -17.67 -22.12
CA ARG A 301 3.03 -18.93 -22.38
C ARG A 301 4.16 -18.78 -23.40
N ARG A 302 4.03 -17.89 -24.38
CA ARG A 302 5.07 -17.61 -25.38
C ARG A 302 6.26 -16.85 -24.80
N LEU A 303 6.01 -15.98 -23.83
CA LEU A 303 7.00 -15.06 -23.27
C LEU A 303 7.68 -15.62 -22.02
N PHE A 304 7.01 -16.44 -21.23
CA PHE A 304 7.49 -16.85 -19.91
C PHE A 304 7.51 -18.38 -19.73
N ASN A 305 8.39 -18.86 -18.88
CA ASN A 305 8.59 -20.27 -18.51
C ASN A 305 7.51 -20.75 -17.51
N ILE A 306 6.24 -20.47 -17.78
CA ILE A 306 5.13 -20.72 -16.85
C ILE A 306 5.00 -22.21 -16.49
N LYS A 307 5.12 -23.09 -17.49
CA LYS A 307 4.97 -24.55 -17.31
C LYS A 307 5.92 -25.11 -16.24
N LYS A 308 7.10 -24.49 -16.05
CA LYS A 308 8.08 -24.88 -15.02
C LYS A 308 7.51 -24.77 -13.59
N PHE A 309 6.55 -23.88 -13.37
CA PHE A 309 6.02 -23.56 -12.03
C PHE A 309 4.61 -24.12 -11.81
N GLU A 310 3.93 -24.52 -12.88
CA GLU A 310 2.63 -25.18 -12.82
C GLU A 310 2.76 -26.64 -12.38
N THR A 311 1.80 -27.11 -11.59
CA THR A 311 1.61 -28.53 -11.26
C THR A 311 0.21 -28.96 -11.70
N ALA A 312 -0.20 -30.20 -11.40
CA ALA A 312 -1.58 -30.64 -11.62
C ALA A 312 -2.58 -29.69 -10.94
N ASN A 313 -2.35 -29.40 -9.65
CA ASN A 313 -3.28 -28.66 -8.79
C ASN A 313 -2.89 -27.19 -8.59
N ARG A 314 -1.83 -26.69 -9.25
CA ARG A 314 -1.38 -25.31 -9.14
C ARG A 314 -1.15 -24.70 -10.52
N LYS A 315 -1.94 -23.69 -10.89
CA LYS A 315 -1.89 -23.05 -12.21
C LYS A 315 -1.55 -21.57 -12.10
N PHE A 316 -0.97 -21.00 -13.15
CA PHE A 316 -0.60 -19.58 -13.16
C PHE A 316 -1.83 -18.67 -13.09
N ALA A 317 -1.77 -17.64 -12.24
CA ALA A 317 -2.92 -16.77 -11.96
C ALA A 317 -3.12 -15.61 -12.95
N GLY A 318 -2.23 -15.44 -13.94
CA GLY A 318 -2.29 -14.34 -14.92
C GLY A 318 -1.67 -13.03 -14.43
N GLN A 319 -0.85 -13.10 -13.37
CA GLN A 319 -0.17 -11.92 -12.82
C GLN A 319 1.14 -12.27 -12.13
N ILE A 320 2.07 -11.32 -12.17
CA ILE A 320 3.34 -11.37 -11.46
C ILE A 320 3.55 -10.06 -10.70
N VAL A 321 4.49 -10.06 -9.76
CA VAL A 321 5.03 -8.86 -9.12
C VAL A 321 6.55 -8.88 -9.31
N THR A 322 7.14 -7.80 -9.81
CA THR A 322 8.56 -7.76 -10.20
C THR A 322 9.18 -6.39 -9.98
N ASP A 323 10.45 -6.36 -9.62
CA ASP A 323 11.28 -5.16 -9.55
C ASP A 323 12.29 -5.05 -10.72
N GLY A 324 12.16 -5.93 -11.72
CA GLY A 324 13.08 -6.02 -12.85
C GLY A 324 14.19 -7.07 -12.63
N LYS A 325 14.33 -7.62 -11.42
CA LYS A 325 15.33 -8.65 -11.09
C LYS A 325 14.73 -9.88 -10.45
N ALA A 326 13.94 -9.70 -9.40
CA ALA A 326 13.16 -10.75 -8.77
C ALA A 326 11.74 -10.76 -9.33
N VAL A 327 11.12 -11.93 -9.34
CA VAL A 327 9.72 -12.08 -9.73
C VAL A 327 9.00 -12.99 -8.74
N SER A 328 7.87 -12.50 -8.26
CA SER A 328 6.88 -13.26 -7.50
C SER A 328 5.76 -13.64 -8.45
N ILE A 329 5.62 -14.94 -8.70
CA ILE A 329 4.65 -15.52 -9.62
C ILE A 329 3.44 -15.94 -8.81
N VAL A 330 2.27 -15.36 -9.10
CA VAL A 330 1.05 -15.72 -8.39
C VAL A 330 0.44 -16.95 -9.05
N MET A 331 0.14 -17.95 -8.23
CA MET A 331 -0.42 -19.23 -8.65
C MET A 331 -1.75 -19.47 -7.94
N ARG A 332 -2.73 -19.98 -8.67
CA ARG A 332 -4.03 -20.45 -8.16
C ARG A 332 -3.94 -21.94 -7.85
N LYS A 333 -4.51 -22.35 -6.72
CA LYS A 333 -4.74 -23.75 -6.36
C LYS A 333 -6.18 -23.92 -5.87
N PRO A 334 -6.81 -25.08 -6.00
CA PRO A 334 -8.09 -25.35 -5.35
C PRO A 334 -7.98 -25.10 -3.85
N LYS A 335 -9.01 -24.51 -3.25
CA LYS A 335 -9.15 -24.51 -1.79
C LYS A 335 -9.18 -25.95 -1.33
N ARG A 336 -8.38 -26.24 -0.31
CA ARG A 336 -8.52 -27.52 0.39
C ARG A 336 -9.85 -27.43 1.13
N LYS A 337 -10.81 -28.31 0.85
CA LYS A 337 -11.93 -28.49 1.77
C LYS A 337 -11.30 -28.92 3.09
N PRO A 338 -11.63 -28.30 4.24
CA PRO A 338 -11.33 -28.92 5.51
C PRO A 338 -12.05 -30.26 5.44
N ASP A 339 -11.29 -31.34 5.43
CA ASP A 339 -11.85 -32.67 5.44
C ASP A 339 -12.34 -32.87 6.88
N ILE A 340 -13.61 -32.54 7.14
CA ILE A 340 -14.18 -32.58 8.50
C ILE A 340 -14.12 -34.02 9.05
N GLU A 341 -14.17 -35.01 8.15
CA GLU A 341 -13.98 -36.43 8.47
C GLU A 341 -12.51 -36.84 8.65
N GLN A 342 -11.54 -35.98 8.27
CA GLN A 342 -10.10 -36.15 8.55
C GLN A 342 -9.50 -34.96 9.31
N MET A 343 -10.28 -34.29 10.18
CA MET A 343 -9.66 -33.74 11.39
C MET A 343 -9.24 -34.94 12.24
N ARG A 344 -8.17 -35.61 11.81
CA ARG A 344 -7.50 -36.63 12.59
C ARG A 344 -7.05 -35.91 13.85
N VAL A 345 -7.74 -36.16 14.95
CA VAL A 345 -7.24 -35.80 16.27
C VAL A 345 -6.08 -36.74 16.48
N PHE A 346 -4.90 -36.28 16.09
CA PHE A 346 -3.70 -37.05 16.36
C PHE A 346 -3.57 -37.17 17.87
N SER A 347 -3.53 -38.39 18.37
CA SER A 347 -3.19 -38.60 19.78
C SER A 347 -1.69 -38.38 19.96
N ALA A 348 -1.28 -37.91 21.14
CA ALA A 348 0.13 -37.74 21.47
C ALA A 348 0.95 -39.03 21.26
N SER A 349 0.30 -40.21 21.36
CA SER A 349 0.88 -41.53 21.13
C SER A 349 1.14 -41.88 19.66
N GLU A 350 0.64 -41.09 18.69
CA GLU A 350 0.86 -41.34 17.26
C GLU A 350 2.18 -40.78 16.74
N PHE A 351 2.90 -40.01 17.55
CA PHE A 351 4.14 -39.36 17.15
C PHE A 351 5.27 -39.70 18.11
N ASP A 352 6.38 -40.20 17.57
CA ASP A 352 7.60 -40.44 18.34
C ASP A 352 8.18 -39.13 18.90
N VAL A 353 8.05 -38.03 18.15
CA VAL A 353 8.54 -36.69 18.52
C VAL A 353 7.49 -35.63 18.18
N MET A 354 7.06 -34.85 19.17
CA MET A 354 6.14 -33.73 19.04
C MET A 354 6.86 -32.42 19.38
N TRP A 355 6.83 -31.46 18.47
CA TRP A 355 7.42 -30.12 18.68
C TRP A 355 6.32 -29.09 18.96
N GLY A 356 6.36 -28.46 20.13
CA GLY A 356 5.57 -27.28 20.45
C GLY A 356 6.23 -26.03 19.86
N LEU A 357 5.55 -25.32 18.96
CA LEU A 357 6.07 -24.15 18.27
C LEU A 357 5.57 -22.84 18.90
N ASP A 358 6.49 -22.04 19.41
CA ASP A 358 6.25 -20.68 19.90
C ASP A 358 6.85 -19.67 18.91
N PRO A 359 6.03 -18.87 18.20
CA PRO A 359 6.49 -17.68 17.51
C PRO A 359 6.86 -16.62 18.56
N GLY A 360 8.02 -16.80 19.18
CA GLY A 360 8.49 -15.98 20.30
C GLY A 360 8.70 -14.50 19.95
N ARG A 361 8.96 -13.68 20.98
CA ARG A 361 9.21 -12.23 20.81
C ARG A 361 10.62 -11.87 20.33
N ARG A 362 11.59 -12.77 20.53
CA ARG A 362 13.02 -12.55 20.23
C ARG A 362 13.47 -13.31 19.00
N ASP A 363 13.19 -14.61 18.96
CA ASP A 363 13.46 -15.47 17.82
C ASP A 363 12.25 -15.54 16.88
N LEU A 364 12.50 -15.86 15.60
CA LEU A 364 11.44 -16.00 14.61
C LEU A 364 10.49 -17.15 14.98
N PHE A 365 11.07 -18.23 15.51
CA PHE A 365 10.35 -19.26 16.24
C PHE A 365 11.31 -19.95 17.21
N VAL A 366 10.74 -20.49 18.28
CA VAL A 366 11.35 -21.49 19.14
C VAL A 366 10.44 -22.70 19.08
N ALA A 367 10.99 -23.88 18.88
CA ALA A 367 10.25 -25.12 19.01
C ALA A 367 10.93 -25.98 20.07
N THR A 368 10.14 -26.56 20.97
CA THR A 368 10.65 -27.49 21.99
C THR A 368 9.86 -28.79 21.90
N ASN A 369 10.55 -29.93 21.94
CA ASN A 369 9.89 -31.23 21.93
C ASN A 369 9.64 -31.80 23.33
N GLN A 370 8.94 -32.92 23.39
CA GLN A 370 8.61 -33.58 24.66
C GLN A 370 9.82 -34.19 25.38
N LEU A 371 10.97 -34.33 24.70
CA LEU A 371 12.23 -34.79 25.28
C LEU A 371 13.06 -33.64 25.85
N GLY A 372 12.57 -32.39 25.75
CA GLY A 372 13.27 -31.19 26.20
C GLY A 372 14.30 -30.65 25.19
N GLU A 373 14.36 -31.20 23.98
CA GLU A 373 15.20 -30.65 22.92
C GLU A 373 14.56 -29.38 22.38
N THR A 374 15.36 -28.34 22.20
CA THR A 374 14.91 -27.04 21.71
C THR A 374 15.65 -26.69 20.43
N VAL A 375 14.90 -26.31 19.40
CA VAL A 375 15.43 -25.63 18.21
C VAL A 375 14.87 -24.21 18.18
N SER A 376 15.68 -23.26 17.79
CA SER A 376 15.21 -21.90 17.51
C SER A 376 15.78 -21.44 16.18
N CYS A 377 15.07 -20.49 15.56
CA CYS A 377 15.60 -19.75 14.44
C CYS A 377 15.53 -18.29 14.80
N SER A 378 16.69 -17.66 14.98
CA SER A 378 16.70 -16.22 15.23
C SER A 378 16.30 -15.46 13.97
N THR A 379 15.81 -14.23 14.12
CA THR A 379 15.54 -13.38 12.93
C THR A 379 16.82 -13.18 12.11
N LYS A 380 17.99 -13.04 12.76
CA LYS A 380 19.27 -12.86 12.07
C LYS A 380 19.62 -14.08 11.22
N GLU A 381 19.55 -15.27 11.82
CA GLU A 381 19.81 -16.56 11.18
C GLU A 381 18.90 -16.78 9.97
N PHE A 382 17.59 -16.57 10.13
CA PHE A 382 16.65 -16.66 9.02
C PHE A 382 17.06 -15.76 7.83
N TYR A 383 17.43 -14.51 8.10
CA TYR A 383 17.84 -13.56 7.06
C TYR A 383 19.17 -13.95 6.39
N GLU A 384 20.09 -14.58 7.13
CA GLU A 384 21.37 -15.11 6.62
C GLU A 384 21.14 -16.35 5.76
N GLU A 385 20.43 -17.35 6.27
CA GLU A 385 20.12 -18.61 5.58
C GLU A 385 19.30 -18.39 4.31
N THR A 386 18.27 -17.55 4.39
CA THR A 386 17.45 -17.19 3.22
C THR A 386 18.18 -16.24 2.27
N ARG A 387 19.40 -15.79 2.64
CA ARG A 387 20.22 -14.84 1.90
C ARG A 387 19.47 -13.55 1.56
N TYR A 388 18.54 -13.15 2.43
CA TYR A 388 17.66 -12.01 2.20
C TYR A 388 18.46 -10.71 2.10
N ALA A 389 19.44 -10.51 2.98
CA ALA A 389 20.35 -9.37 2.93
C ALA A 389 21.14 -9.31 1.61
N LYS A 390 21.69 -10.46 1.17
CA LYS A 390 22.43 -10.56 -0.10
C LYS A 390 21.53 -10.32 -1.32
N ALA A 391 20.27 -10.76 -1.27
CA ALA A 391 19.29 -10.48 -2.31
C ALA A 391 18.98 -8.97 -2.39
N LYS A 392 18.76 -8.33 -1.23
CA LYS A 392 18.57 -6.87 -1.15
C LYS A 392 19.77 -6.09 -1.64
N GLU A 393 20.98 -6.47 -1.24
CA GLU A 393 22.22 -5.84 -1.69
C GLU A 393 22.38 -5.95 -3.21
N LYS A 394 22.10 -7.12 -3.80
CA LYS A 394 22.11 -7.29 -5.26
C LYS A 394 21.11 -6.40 -5.97
N VAL A 395 19.90 -6.28 -5.44
CA VAL A 395 18.86 -5.39 -5.98
C VAL A 395 19.31 -3.94 -5.86
N LYS A 396 19.76 -3.51 -4.68
CA LYS A 396 20.27 -2.16 -4.42
C LYS A 396 21.44 -1.82 -5.34
N GLY A 397 22.45 -2.67 -5.43
CA GLY A 397 23.60 -2.44 -6.31
C GLY A 397 23.22 -2.35 -7.79
N TRP A 398 22.15 -3.02 -8.24
CA TRP A 398 21.63 -2.80 -9.58
C TRP A 398 20.90 -1.46 -9.72
N GLN A 399 20.05 -1.10 -8.75
CA GLN A 399 19.37 0.19 -8.73
C GLN A 399 20.38 1.34 -8.77
N ASP A 400 21.45 1.22 -7.98
CA ASP A 400 22.55 2.18 -7.90
C ASP A 400 23.38 2.26 -9.19
N ARG A 401 23.34 1.23 -10.05
CA ARG A 401 24.03 1.22 -11.35
C ARG A 401 23.14 1.59 -12.53
N SER A 402 21.84 1.78 -12.33
CA SER A 402 20.90 2.13 -13.39
C SER A 402 20.65 3.64 -13.38
N PRO A 403 21.16 4.42 -14.36
CA PRO A 403 21.02 5.88 -14.36
C PRO A 403 19.57 6.34 -14.29
N ARG A 404 18.66 5.62 -14.97
CA ARG A 404 17.22 5.92 -14.95
C ARG A 404 16.56 5.65 -13.60
N VAL A 405 16.99 4.59 -12.90
CA VAL A 405 16.49 4.28 -11.57
C VAL A 405 17.08 5.26 -10.56
N LEU A 406 18.36 5.59 -10.68
CA LEU A 406 19.01 6.62 -9.88
C LEU A 406 18.39 8.01 -10.07
N GLU A 407 18.04 8.41 -11.28
CA GLU A 407 17.32 9.66 -11.54
C GLU A 407 15.98 9.67 -10.80
N ALA A 408 15.22 8.58 -10.91
CA ALA A 408 13.99 8.40 -10.15
C ALA A 408 14.22 8.39 -8.63
N ILE A 409 15.39 7.94 -8.13
CA ILE A 409 15.76 7.91 -6.71
C ILE A 409 16.24 9.26 -6.17
N ARG A 410 17.02 10.00 -6.95
CA ARG A 410 17.60 11.30 -6.62
C ARG A 410 16.50 12.35 -6.45
N ASN A 411 15.46 12.26 -7.27
CA ASN A 411 14.26 13.11 -7.17
C ASN A 411 13.28 12.67 -6.06
N MET A 412 13.71 11.85 -5.07
CA MET A 412 12.87 11.38 -3.94
C MET A 412 13.19 12.04 -2.59
N PRO A 413 13.28 13.38 -2.43
CA PRO A 413 13.29 13.94 -1.08
C PRO A 413 11.91 13.72 -0.45
N THR A 414 11.90 13.30 0.81
CA THR A 414 10.67 13.19 1.60
C THR A 414 10.92 13.91 2.90
N LYS A 415 10.36 15.10 3.07
CA LYS A 415 10.42 15.78 4.36
C LYS A 415 9.31 15.26 5.27
N LYS A 416 9.71 14.88 6.48
CA LYS A 416 8.82 14.39 7.53
C LYS A 416 8.25 15.59 8.25
N SER A 417 7.30 16.28 7.61
CA SER A 417 6.79 17.55 8.12
C SER A 417 5.29 17.73 7.96
N ALA A 418 4.69 18.54 8.83
CA ALA A 418 3.31 19.02 8.69
C ALA A 418 3.23 20.31 7.86
N SER A 419 4.34 21.01 7.62
CA SER A 419 4.42 22.27 6.89
C SER A 419 4.57 22.04 5.37
N LEU A 420 3.72 22.72 4.59
CA LEU A 420 3.80 22.72 3.12
C LEU A 420 5.05 23.46 2.64
N GLU A 421 5.40 24.54 3.31
CA GLU A 421 6.59 25.34 3.05
C GLU A 421 7.85 24.48 3.23
N THR A 422 7.85 23.63 4.26
CA THR A 422 8.93 22.66 4.47
C THR A 422 8.94 21.61 3.36
N LEU A 423 7.80 21.11 2.88
CA LEU A 423 7.79 20.15 1.76
C LEU A 423 8.35 20.71 0.43
N GLY A 424 8.29 22.04 0.23
CA GLY A 424 8.51 22.69 -1.06
C GLY A 424 9.94 23.09 -1.43
N TYR A 425 10.94 22.87 -0.57
CA TYR A 425 12.32 23.36 -0.75
C TYR A 425 13.40 22.29 -0.63
#